data_AF-A0A956GIL9-F1
#
_entry.id   AF-A0A956GIL9-F1
#
_cell.length_a   1.000
_cell.length_b   1.000
_cell.length_c   1.000
_cell.angle_alpha   90.00
_cell.angle_beta   90.00
_cell.angle_gamma   90.00
#
_symmetry.space_group_name_H-M   'P 1'
#
loop_
_entity.id
_entity.type
_entity.pdbx_description
1 polymer ?
#
loop_
_entity_poly.entity_id
_entity_poly.type
_entity_poly.pdbx_seq_one_letter_code
_entity_poly.pdbx_strand_id
1 'polypeptide(L)'
;MLELAIEIRAPHGPAWDDTIDQAAAEVEAALWAAVHGADTGSALRPLVDELEYQGIEIDLGDPDRPYAVALMAFACHYATAAADPETTT
;
A
#
# COMPACT_ATOMS: atom_id res chain seq x y z
N MET A 1 -13.81 -8.02 -1.91
CA MET A 1 -13.04 -6.89 -1.33
C MET A 1 -11.99 -7.47 -0.42
N LEU A 2 -10.73 -7.13 -0.66
CA LEU A 2 -9.58 -7.52 0.14
C LEU A 2 -9.01 -6.26 0.78
N GLU A 3 -8.35 -6.39 1.93
CA GLU A 3 -7.57 -5.32 2.51
C GLU A 3 -6.12 -5.44 2.03
N LEU A 4 -5.60 -4.36 1.44
CA LEU A 4 -4.18 -4.20 1.16
C LEU A 4 -3.60 -3.36 2.29
N ALA A 5 -2.69 -3.96 3.06
CA ALA A 5 -1.98 -3.28 4.14
C ALA A 5 -0.51 -3.05 3.73
N ILE A 6 -0.03 -1.83 3.92
CA ILE A 6 1.37 -1.46 3.68
C ILE A 6 1.99 -1.05 5.01
N GLU A 7 3.02 -1.79 5.40
CA GLU A 7 3.78 -1.51 6.60
C GLU A 7 5.02 -0.67 6.27
N ILE A 8 5.10 0.51 6.88
CA ILE A 8 6.23 1.43 6.80
C ILE A 8 6.98 1.34 8.12
N ARG A 9 8.31 1.17 8.05
CA ARG A 9 9.18 1.15 9.23
C ARG A 9 10.18 2.28 9.14
N ALA A 10 10.28 3.09 10.19
CA ALA A 10 11.29 4.13 10.33
C ALA A 10 12.11 3.90 11.60
N PRO A 11 13.46 4.02 11.57
CA PRO A 11 14.28 3.93 12.77
C PRO A 11 13.84 4.96 13.82
N HIS A 12 13.86 4.59 15.11
CA HIS A 12 13.60 5.54 16.17
C HIS A 12 14.63 6.68 16.17
N GLY A 13 14.13 7.92 16.19
CA GLY A 13 14.94 9.13 16.20
C GLY A 13 14.07 10.38 16.08
N PRO A 14 14.64 11.58 16.23
CA PRO A 14 13.85 12.82 16.25
C PRO A 14 13.08 13.11 14.95
N ALA A 15 13.39 12.41 13.85
CA ALA A 15 12.78 12.59 12.53
C ALA A 15 12.05 11.32 12.04
N TRP A 16 11.71 10.38 12.93
CA TRP A 16 10.98 9.17 12.53
C TRP A 16 9.61 9.53 11.90
N ASP A 17 8.95 10.57 12.44
CA ASP A 17 7.65 11.07 12.00
C ASP A 17 7.71 11.58 10.55
N ASP A 18 8.62 12.55 10.29
CA ASP A 18 8.88 13.06 8.94
C ASP A 18 9.21 11.95 7.93
N THR A 19 9.92 10.91 8.37
CA THR A 19 10.29 9.75 7.54
C THR A 19 9.06 8.90 7.19
N ILE A 20 8.18 8.66 8.16
CA ILE A 20 6.93 7.93 7.94
C ILE A 20 5.99 8.72 7.03
N ASP A 21 5.84 10.02 7.27
CA ASP A 21 4.99 10.90 6.47
C ASP A 21 5.45 10.95 5.00
N GLN A 22 6.75 11.11 4.77
CA GLN A 22 7.30 11.11 3.42
C GLN A 22 7.07 9.75 2.73
N ALA A 23 7.36 8.65 3.42
CA ALA A 23 7.17 7.32 2.86
C ALA A 23 5.69 7.02 2.57
N ALA A 24 4.77 7.43 3.43
CA ALA A 24 3.34 7.27 3.23
C ALA A 24 2.84 8.02 1.99
N ALA A 25 3.29 9.27 1.81
CA ALA A 25 2.96 10.06 0.63
C ALA A 25 3.52 9.46 -0.67
N GLU A 26 4.75 8.95 -0.65
CA GLU A 26 5.37 8.26 -1.79
C GLU A 26 4.63 6.97 -2.15
N VAL A 27 4.22 6.19 -1.14
CA VAL A 27 3.43 4.96 -1.31
C VAL A 27 2.06 5.27 -1.89
N GLU A 28 1.34 6.25 -1.35
CA GLU A 28 0.01 6.65 -1.84
C GLU A 28 0.09 7.09 -3.31
N ALA A 29 1.06 7.94 -3.65
CA ALA A 29 1.27 8.39 -5.03
C ALA A 29 1.62 7.23 -5.98
N ALA A 30 2.46 6.28 -5.54
CA ALA A 30 2.82 5.12 -6.33
C ALA A 30 1.64 4.17 -6.56
N LEU A 31 0.83 3.90 -5.52
CA LEU A 31 -0.38 3.10 -5.65
C LEU A 31 -1.41 3.75 -6.55
N TRP A 32 -1.63 5.06 -6.39
CA TRP A 32 -2.56 5.81 -7.24
C TRP A 32 -2.13 5.75 -8.71
N ALA A 33 -0.85 5.95 -9.00
CA ALA A 33 -0.32 5.82 -10.35
C ALA A 33 -0.44 4.38 -10.88
N ALA A 34 -0.24 3.38 -10.02
CA ALA A 34 -0.34 1.97 -10.40
C ALA A 34 -1.77 1.53 -10.74
N VAL A 35 -2.80 2.13 -10.15
CA VAL A 35 -4.21 1.79 -10.39
C VAL A 35 -4.86 2.71 -11.42
N HIS A 36 -4.62 4.03 -11.34
CA HIS A 36 -5.33 5.05 -12.13
C HIS A 36 -4.46 5.72 -13.21
N GLY A 37 -3.14 5.49 -13.20
CA GLY A 37 -2.22 6.10 -14.15
C GLY A 37 -2.42 5.63 -15.59
N ALA A 38 -2.00 6.46 -16.54
CA ALA A 38 -2.02 6.13 -17.96
C ALA A 38 -0.98 5.06 -18.34
N ASP A 39 0.00 4.79 -17.47
CA ASP A 39 1.09 3.86 -17.71
C ASP A 39 0.59 2.41 -17.86
N THR A 40 1.08 1.75 -18.91
CA THR A 40 0.68 0.39 -19.31
C THR A 40 1.54 -0.70 -18.67
N GLY A 41 2.52 -0.33 -17.82
CA GLY A 41 3.46 -1.24 -17.18
C GLY A 41 3.08 -1.70 -15.76
N SER A 42 1.98 -1.20 -15.19
CA SER A 42 1.55 -1.61 -13.84
C SER A 42 0.94 -3.00 -13.84
N ALA A 43 1.50 -3.91 -13.04
CA ALA A 43 0.93 -5.24 -12.81
C ALA A 43 -0.35 -5.21 -11.96
N LEU A 44 -0.62 -4.11 -11.22
CA LEU A 44 -1.80 -3.99 -10.36
C LEU A 44 -3.05 -3.57 -11.14
N ARG A 45 -2.91 -2.69 -12.14
CA ARG A 45 -4.03 -2.18 -12.94
C ARG A 45 -4.95 -3.25 -13.55
N PRO A 46 -4.46 -4.38 -14.10
CA PRO A 46 -5.35 -5.42 -14.61
C PRO A 46 -5.99 -6.28 -13.52
N LEU A 47 -5.54 -6.16 -12.26
CA LEU A 47 -5.98 -6.98 -11.13
C LEU A 47 -6.88 -6.20 -10.15
N VAL A 48 -6.85 -4.87 -10.19
CA VAL A 48 -7.53 -3.97 -9.26
C VAL A 48 -8.45 -3.04 -10.04
N ASP A 49 -9.75 -3.15 -9.78
CA ASP A 49 -10.77 -2.26 -10.34
C ASP A 49 -10.77 -0.92 -9.61
N GLU A 50 -10.68 -0.96 -8.27
CA GLU A 50 -10.75 0.21 -7.40
C GLU A 50 -9.91 0.00 -6.15
N LEU A 51 -9.25 1.07 -5.71
CA LEU A 51 -8.47 1.10 -4.49
C LEU A 51 -8.88 2.34 -3.68
N GLU A 52 -9.33 2.15 -2.45
CA GLU A 52 -9.78 3.23 -1.57
C GLU A 52 -8.91 3.26 -0.31
N TYR A 53 -8.34 4.42 -0.01
CA TYR A 53 -7.57 4.62 1.23
C TYR A 53 -8.49 4.59 2.45
N GLN A 54 -8.17 3.74 3.42
CA GLN A 54 -8.97 3.54 4.64
C GLN A 54 -8.38 4.23 5.87
N GLY A 55 -7.12 4.65 5.80
CA GLY A 55 -6.43 5.33 6.89
C GLY A 55 -5.03 4.79 7.14
N ILE A 56 -4.39 5.37 8.14
CA ILE A 56 -3.06 5.00 8.62
C ILE A 56 -3.11 4.86 10.14
N GLU A 57 -2.60 3.75 10.64
CA GLU A 57 -2.38 3.53 12.07
C GLU A 57 -0.88 3.63 12.35
N ILE A 58 -0.50 4.47 13.31
CA ILE A 58 0.91 4.62 13.70
C ILE A 58 1.08 3.94 15.06
N ASP A 59 1.87 2.86 15.06
CA ASP A 59 2.28 2.16 16.25
C ASP A 59 3.70 2.59 16.63
N LEU A 60 3.77 3.42 17.67
CA LEU A 60 5.04 3.77 18.33
C LEU A 60 5.50 2.66 19.30
N GLY A 61 4.70 1.60 19.43
CA GLY A 61 4.70 0.68 20.55
C GLY A 61 5.63 -0.50 20.39
N ASP A 62 6.79 -0.37 21.02
CA ASP A 62 7.50 -1.39 21.84
C ASP A 62 8.86 -0.75 22.18
N PRO A 63 9.18 -0.45 23.45
CA PRO A 63 10.46 0.16 23.81
C PRO A 63 11.65 -0.73 23.44
N ASP A 64 11.44 -2.03 23.21
CA ASP A 64 12.47 -2.97 22.78
C ASP A 64 12.62 -3.04 21.25
N ARG A 65 11.76 -2.36 20.47
CA ARG A 65 11.91 -2.25 19.00
C ARG A 65 12.66 -0.98 18.62
N PRO A 66 13.67 -1.07 17.73
CA PRO A 66 14.46 0.08 17.31
C PRO A 66 13.80 0.93 16.21
N TYR A 67 12.51 0.74 15.93
CA TYR A 67 11.79 1.38 14.83
C TYR A 67 10.32 1.63 15.18
N ALA A 68 9.79 2.74 14.65
CA ALA A 68 8.38 3.05 14.62
C ALA A 68 7.74 2.37 13.42
N VAL A 69 6.47 2.00 13.55
CA VAL A 69 5.69 1.33 12.51
C VAL A 69 4.50 2.21 12.16
N ALA A 70 4.24 2.37 10.87
CA ALA A 70 2.95 2.83 10.39
C ALA A 70 2.35 1.80 9.44
N LEU A 71 1.05 1.55 9.60
CA LEU A 71 0.28 0.64 8.78
C LEU A 71 -0.74 1.44 7.99
N MET A 72 -0.54 1.56 6.69
CA MET A 72 -1.53 2.13 5.77
C MET A 72 -2.47 1.03 5.30
N ALA A 73 -3.78 1.29 5.37
CA ALA A 73 -4.81 0.35 4.94
C ALA A 73 -5.54 0.88 3.70
N PHE A 74 -5.77 -0.02 2.74
CA PHE A 74 -6.52 0.26 1.53
C PHE A 74 -7.55 -0.84 1.28
N ALA A 75 -8.80 -0.47 1.00
CA ALA A 75 -9.80 -1.38 0.50
C ALA A 75 -9.57 -1.61 -1.00
N CYS A 76 -9.34 -2.86 -1.37
CA CYS A 76 -9.06 -3.27 -2.74
C CYS A 76 -10.24 -4.06 -3.31
N HIS A 77 -10.80 -3.52 -4.39
CA HIS A 77 -11.74 -4.21 -5.25
C HIS A 77 -10.95 -4.84 -6.38
N TYR A 78 -10.82 -6.17 -6.34
CA TYR A 78 -10.09 -6.90 -7.37
C TYR A 78 -10.99 -7.13 -8.58
N ALA A 79 -10.41 -7.00 -9.77
CA ALA A 79 -11.04 -7.42 -11.01
C ALA A 79 -11.20 -8.94 -10.97
N THR A 80 -12.43 -9.45 -10.96
CA THR A 80 -12.68 -10.88 -11.12
C THR A 80 -12.24 -11.28 -12.52
N ALA A 81 -11.08 -11.93 -12.62
CA ALA A 81 -10.40 -12.39 -13.83
C ALA A 81 -11.26 -12.48 -15.10
N ALA A 82 -11.00 -11.61 -16.07
CA ALA A 82 -11.07 -12.05 -17.46
C ALA A 82 -9.81 -12.90 -17.71
N ALA A 83 -9.98 -14.22 -17.65
CA ALA A 83 -8.97 -15.28 -17.78
C ALA A 83 -8.10 -15.50 -16.54
N ASP A 84 -8.51 -16.49 -15.75
CA ASP A 84 -7.56 -17.35 -15.04
C ASP A 84 -6.60 -17.96 -16.08
N PRO A 85 -5.28 -17.67 -16.03
CA PRO A 85 -4.30 -18.15 -17.00
C PRO A 85 -4.15 -19.68 -16.99
N GLU A 86 -4.69 -20.39 -16.00
CA GLU A 86 -4.66 -21.86 -15.95
C GLU A 86 -5.81 -22.53 -16.73
N THR A 87 -6.79 -21.78 -17.25
CA THR A 87 -7.96 -22.36 -17.94
C THR A 87 -7.84 -22.50 -19.46
N THR A 88 -6.67 -22.22 -20.04
CA THR A 88 -6.47 -22.42 -21.49
C THR A 88 -5.72 -23.73 -21.72
N THR A 89 -6.45 -24.86 -21.64
CA THR A 89 -5.97 -26.18 -22.12
C THR A 89 -6.84 -26.68 -23.26
#